data_AF-A0A238GYQ9-F1
#
_entry.id   AF-A0A238GYQ9-F1
#
_cell.length_a   1.000
_cell.length_b   1.000
_cell.length_c   1.000
_cell.angle_alpha   90.00
_cell.angle_beta   90.00
_cell.angle_gamma   90.00
#
_symmetry.space_group_name_H-M   'P 1'
#
loop_
_entity.id
_entity.type
_entity.pdbx_description
1 polymer ?
#
loop_
_entity_poly.entity_id
_entity_poly.type
_entity_poly.pdbx_seq_one_letter_code
_entity_poly.pdbx_strand_id
1 'polypeptide(L)' 'MIDGEVRRGADAFKAIALGASMVFMGGPFTYAVAVGGEVGVTHAIRLMSHATVRAVAGW' A
#
# COMPACT_ATOMS: atom_id res chain seq x y z
N MET A 1 -10.23 -2.23 10.22
CA MET A 1 -8.79 -1.87 10.22
C MET A 1 -8.02 -3.17 10.17
N ILE A 2 -7.12 -3.36 9.19
CA ILE A 2 -6.34 -4.59 9.02
C ILE A 2 -4.85 -4.24 8.89
N ASP A 3 -4.01 -4.98 9.61
CA ASP A 3 -2.58 -5.09 9.37
C ASP A 3 -2.23 -6.54 8.97
N GLY A 4 -1.14 -6.73 8.24
CA GLY A 4 -0.82 -8.06 7.69
C GLY A 4 0.18 -8.01 6.55
N GLU A 5 1.30 -7.32 6.76
CA GLU A 5 2.37 -7.16 5.77
C GLU A 5 1.88 -6.90 4.34
N VAL A 6 1.03 -5.89 4.17
CA VAL A 6 0.57 -5.51 2.84
C VAL A 6 1.75 -4.99 2.02
N ARG A 7 2.10 -5.75 0.98
CA ARG A 7 3.27 -5.50 0.12
C ARG A 7 2.87 -5.18 -1.33
N ARG A 8 1.61 -5.44 -1.72
CA ARG A 8 1.10 -5.19 -3.08
C ARG A 8 -0.29 -4.55 -3.03
N GLY A 9 -0.64 -3.79 -4.08
CA GLY A 9 -1.96 -3.16 -4.22
C GLY A 9 -3.12 -4.18 -4.22
N ALA A 10 -2.88 -5.41 -4.67
CA ALA A 10 -3.87 -6.49 -4.63
C ALA A 10 -4.19 -6.97 -3.21
N ASP A 11 -3.22 -6.93 -2.29
CA ASP A 11 -3.45 -7.32 -0.89
C ASP A 11 -4.29 -6.23 -0.19
N ALA A 12 -4.02 -4.96 -0.51
CA ALA A 12 -4.83 -3.83 -0.07
C ALA A 12 -6.27 -3.92 -0.63
N PHE A 13 -6.42 -4.28 -1.90
CA PHE A 13 -7.75 -4.50 -2.51
C PHE A 13 -8.54 -5.61 -1.81
N LYS A 14 -7.92 -6.77 -1.54
CA LYS A 14 -8.57 -7.86 -0.80
C LYS A 14 -9.00 -7.42 0.60
N ALA A 15 -8.14 -6.69 1.31
CA ALA A 15 -8.48 -6.19 2.64
C ALA A 15 -9.70 -5.22 2.60
N ILE A 16 -9.75 -4.33 1.61
CA ILE A 16 -10.91 -3.45 1.39
C ILE A 16 -12.16 -4.26 1.04
N ALA A 17 -12.04 -5.25 0.16
CA ALA A 17 -13.14 -6.14 -0.22
C ALA A 17 -13.69 -6.96 0.98
N LEU A 18 -12.84 -7.26 1.95
CA LEU A 18 -13.21 -7.89 3.23
C LEU A 18 -13.81 -6.89 4.25
N GLY A 19 -14.03 -5.62 3.85
CA GLY A 19 -14.66 -4.59 4.68
C GLY A 19 -13.67 -3.71 5.45
N ALA A 20 -12.36 -3.76 5.17
CA ALA A 20 -11.42 -2.86 5.82
C ALA A 20 -11.55 -1.44 5.27
N SER A 21 -11.89 -0.49 6.14
CA SER A 21 -11.86 0.94 5.82
C SER A 21 -10.43 1.50 5.69
N MET A 22 -9.43 0.80 6.24
CA MET A 22 -8.02 1.19 6.23
C MET A 22 -7.10 -0.03 6.39
N VAL A 23 -5.93 0.04 5.76
CA VAL A 23 -4.91 -1.02 5.71
C VAL A 23 -3.55 -0.43 6.08
N PHE A 24 -2.87 -1.03 7.06
CA PHE A 24 -1.56 -0.56 7.51
C PHE A 24 -0.42 -1.23 6.74
N MET A 25 0.55 -0.40 6.35
CA MET A 25 1.77 -0.82 5.67
C MET A 25 2.97 -0.28 6.45
N GLY A 26 3.71 -1.17 7.11
CA GLY A 26 4.92 -0.81 7.86
C GLY A 26 6.18 -1.07 7.04
N GLY A 27 6.52 -2.35 6.85
CA GLY A 27 7.77 -2.80 6.24
C GLY A 27 8.17 -2.10 4.92
N PRO A 28 7.26 -1.93 3.94
CA PRO A 28 7.60 -1.24 2.69
C PRO A 28 7.99 0.23 2.89
N PHE A 29 7.34 0.93 3.83
CA PHE A 29 7.63 2.33 4.12
C PHE A 29 8.90 2.51 4.95
N THR A 30 9.22 1.55 5.82
CA THR A 30 10.51 1.51 6.52
C THR A 30 11.68 1.38 5.55
N TYR A 31 11.54 0.58 4.49
CA TYR A 31 12.56 0.50 3.45
C TYR A 31 12.62 1.79 2.61
N ALA A 32 11.46 2.35 2.24
CA ALA A 32 11.40 3.57 1.44
C ALA A 32 12.06 4.77 2.16
N VAL A 33 11.85 4.91 3.47
CA VAL A 33 12.49 5.96 4.26
C VAL A 33 13.99 5.73 4.41
N ALA A 34 14.43 4.48 4.58
CA ALA A 34 15.85 4.15 4.71
C ALA A 34 16.64 4.43 3.43
N VAL A 35 16.04 4.20 2.25
CA VAL A 35 16.71 4.36 0.95
C VAL A 35 16.59 5.78 0.40
N GLY A 36 15.43 6.41 0.56
CA GLY A 36 15.11 7.68 -0.13
C GLY A 36 14.57 8.78 0.77
N GLY A 37 14.56 8.59 2.10
CA GLY A 37 14.00 9.55 3.03
C GLY A 37 12.54 9.91 2.69
N GLU A 38 12.19 11.18 2.87
CA GLU A 38 10.86 11.71 2.59
C GLU A 38 10.44 11.53 1.12
N VAL A 39 11.36 11.73 0.18
CA VAL A 39 11.08 11.59 -1.26
C VAL A 39 10.76 10.13 -1.60
N GLY A 40 11.53 9.19 -1.02
CA GLY A 40 11.30 7.75 -1.16
C GLY A 40 9.94 7.33 -0.62
N VAL A 41 9.57 7.82 0.57
CA VAL A 41 8.25 7.58 1.18
C VAL A 41 7.14 8.16 0.32
N THR A 42 7.26 9.41 -0.14
CA THR A 42 6.27 10.07 -1.01
C THR A 42 6.07 9.30 -2.32
N HIS A 43 7.17 8.81 -2.90
CA HIS A 43 7.12 7.97 -4.09
C HIS A 43 6.41 6.63 -3.81
N ALA A 44 6.74 5.97 -2.70
CA ALA A 44 6.11 4.72 -2.29
C ALA A 44 4.59 4.87 -2.05
N ILE A 45 4.15 5.97 -1.42
CA ILE A 45 2.72 6.29 -1.25
C ILE A 45 2.05 6.36 -2.63
N ARG A 46 2.62 7.13 -3.57
CA ARG A 46 2.04 7.27 -4.92
C ARG A 46 1.97 5.94 -5.65
N LEU A 47 3.03 5.14 -5.60
CA LEU A 47 3.08 3.81 -6.21
C LEU A 47 1.97 2.90 -5.68
N MET A 48 1.82 2.83 -4.35
CA MET A 48 0.81 2.00 -3.72
C MET A 48 -0.60 2.44 -4.07
N SER A 49 -0.88 3.74 -4.02
CA SER A 49 -2.18 4.29 -4.44
C SER A 49 -2.49 3.95 -5.90
N HIS A 50 -1.54 4.12 -6.81
CA HIS A 50 -1.72 3.78 -8.23
C HIS A 50 -1.93 2.28 -8.45
N ALA A 51 -1.22 1.44 -7.69
CA ALA A 51 -1.34 -0.01 -7.78
C ALA A 51 -2.72 -0.48 -7.27
N THR A 52 -3.22 0.10 -6.17
CA THR A 52 -4.56 -0.22 -5.64
C THR A 52 -5.66 0.22 -6.61
N VAL A 53 -5.57 1.42 -7.18
CA VAL A 53 -6.54 1.89 -8.19
C VAL A 53 -6.54 0.99 -9.43
N ARG A 54 -5.35 0.55 -9.89
CA ARG A 54 -5.26 -0.41 -11.00
C ARG A 54 -5.83 -1.79 -10.63
N ALA A 55 -5.63 -2.24 -9.40
CA ALA A 55 -6.21 -3.49 -8.92
C ALA A 55 -7.74 -3.42 -8.91
N VAL A 56 -8.32 -2.28 -8.51
CA VAL A 56 -9.77 -2.05 -8.57
C VAL A 56 -10.29 -1.98 -10.01
N ALA A 57 -9.59 -1.25 -10.88
CA ALA A 57 -10.04 -1.02 -12.27
C ALA A 57 -9.88 -2.25 -13.19
N GLY A 58 -9.04 -3.21 -12.82
CA GLY A 58 -8.83 -4.46 -13.56
C GLY A 58 -9.71 -5.62 -13.10
N TRP A 59 -10.68 -5.37 -12.21
CA TRP A 59 -11.67 -6.33 -11.71
C TRP A 59 -13.04 -6.08 -12.32
#